data_AF-A0A2H9Q5T8-F1
#
_entry.id   AF-A0A2H9Q5T8-F1
#
_cell.length_a   1.000
_cell.length_b   1.000
_cell.length_c   1.000
_cell.angle_alpha   90.00
_cell.angle_beta   90.00
_cell.angle_gamma   90.00
#
_symmetry.space_group_name_H-M   'P 1'
#
loop_
_entity.id
_entity.type
_entity.pdbx_description
1 polymer ?
#
loop_
_entity_poly.entity_id
_entity_poly.type
_entity_poly.pdbx_seq_one_letter_code
_entity_poly.pdbx_strand_id
1 'polypeptide(L)'
;MVMEKDEKVDAELAKRFDYLPLRLKRFEAFLQTVKEFAQYVGSNQYYSDGLNKKILLLNIEVDEMLLDYEELTMRQDAFKEELQKAAITKRKAKINEKEFAGFKNEVKAFEEKASALHGKASAVIRQIKEECKTKNA
;
A
#
# COMPACT_ATOMS: atom_id res chain seq x y z
N MET A 1 26.02 11.13 -5.70
CA MET A 1 26.20 11.26 -4.23
C MET A 1 24.88 11.42 -3.45
N VAL A 2 23.73 10.98 -4.01
CA VAL A 2 22.40 11.03 -3.36
C VAL A 2 22.02 9.65 -2.79
N MET A 3 22.32 8.56 -3.49
CA MET A 3 21.99 7.20 -3.06
C MET A 3 22.63 6.79 -1.72
N GLU A 4 23.87 7.20 -1.44
CA GLU A 4 24.53 6.92 -0.16
C GLU A 4 23.85 7.57 1.06
N LYS A 5 23.02 8.60 0.86
CA LYS A 5 22.33 9.28 1.97
C LYS A 5 21.03 8.57 2.33
N ASP A 6 20.28 8.12 1.35
CA ASP A 6 19.02 7.40 1.59
C ASP A 6 19.27 6.04 2.25
N GLU A 7 20.30 5.31 1.82
CA GLU A 7 20.67 4.04 2.45
C GLU A 7 21.08 4.21 3.93
N LYS A 8 21.76 5.31 4.27
CA LYS A 8 22.13 5.61 5.66
C LYS A 8 20.92 5.94 6.53
N VAL A 9 19.96 6.67 5.97
CA VAL A 9 18.70 7.01 6.66
C VAL A 9 17.86 5.76 6.87
N ASP A 10 17.75 4.90 5.86
CA ASP A 10 17.04 3.64 5.94
C ASP A 10 17.70 2.68 6.95
N ALA A 11 19.03 2.62 6.97
CA ALA A 11 19.78 1.84 7.97
C ALA A 11 19.58 2.38 9.40
N GLU A 12 19.47 3.70 9.58
CA GLU A 12 19.19 4.32 10.87
C GLU A 12 17.77 4.01 11.35
N LEU A 13 16.77 4.05 10.45
CA LEU A 13 15.40 3.62 10.75
C LEU A 13 15.35 2.14 11.18
N ALA A 14 16.09 1.28 10.49
CA ALA A 14 16.20 -0.13 10.84
C ALA A 14 16.85 -0.34 12.21
N LYS A 15 17.98 0.33 12.48
CA LYS A 15 18.71 0.17 13.74
C LYS A 15 17.97 0.74 14.94
N ARG A 16 17.38 1.93 14.79
CA ARG A 16 16.86 2.71 15.91
C ARG A 16 15.40 2.43 16.20
N PHE A 17 14.63 2.03 15.19
CA PHE A 17 13.19 1.81 15.32
C PHE A 17 12.71 0.45 14.79
N ASP A 18 13.62 -0.43 14.34
CA ASP A 18 13.28 -1.73 13.77
C ASP A 18 12.23 -1.61 12.65
N TYR A 19 12.48 -0.68 11.71
CA TYR A 19 11.58 -0.40 10.60
C TYR A 19 12.34 -0.31 9.28
N LEU A 20 11.78 -0.95 8.25
CA LEU A 20 12.32 -0.97 6.89
C LEU A 20 11.36 -0.23 5.95
N PRO A 21 11.73 0.94 5.41
CA PRO A 21 10.88 1.73 4.51
C PRO A 21 10.39 0.98 3.27
N LEU A 22 11.16 -0.01 2.80
CA LEU A 22 10.79 -0.87 1.69
C LEU A 22 9.48 -1.64 1.93
N ARG A 23 9.08 -1.85 3.20
CA ARG A 23 7.82 -2.52 3.56
C ARG A 23 6.59 -1.77 3.05
N LEU A 24 6.62 -0.44 3.02
CA LEU A 24 5.51 0.34 2.50
C LEU A 24 5.60 0.42 0.97
N LYS A 25 6.79 0.68 0.43
CA LYS A 25 7.03 0.86 -1.01
C LYS A 25 6.56 -0.33 -1.88
N ARG A 26 6.64 -1.56 -1.37
CA ARG A 26 6.15 -2.75 -2.10
C ARG A 26 4.65 -2.71 -2.42
N PHE A 27 3.86 -1.92 -1.69
CA PHE A 27 2.41 -1.86 -1.88
C PHE A 27 1.97 -0.94 -3.02
N GLU A 28 2.81 -0.01 -3.46
CA GLU A 28 2.51 0.90 -4.58
C GLU A 28 2.13 0.12 -5.84
N ALA A 29 3.05 -0.74 -6.31
CA ALA A 29 2.84 -1.54 -7.50
C ALA A 29 1.66 -2.51 -7.34
N PHE A 30 1.47 -3.06 -6.14
CA PHE A 30 0.35 -3.95 -5.84
C PHE A 30 -0.99 -3.23 -5.96
N LEU A 31 -1.16 -2.09 -5.30
CA LEU A 31 -2.40 -1.32 -5.35
C LEU A 31 -2.70 -0.82 -6.75
N GLN A 32 -1.68 -0.34 -7.47
CA GLN A 32 -1.83 0.09 -8.86
C GLN A 32 -2.31 -1.07 -9.75
N THR A 33 -1.73 -2.27 -9.59
CA THR A 33 -2.17 -3.48 -10.32
C THR A 33 -3.62 -3.83 -10.02
N VAL A 34 -4.04 -3.76 -8.75
CA VAL A 34 -5.43 -4.07 -8.36
C VAL A 34 -6.40 -3.02 -8.91
N LYS A 35 -6.02 -1.74 -8.91
CA LYS A 35 -6.81 -0.65 -9.48
C LYS A 35 -7.00 -0.81 -10.98
N GLU A 36 -5.93 -1.03 -11.72
CA GLU A 36 -6.00 -1.28 -13.16
C GLU A 36 -6.86 -2.50 -13.47
N PHE A 37 -6.71 -3.58 -12.69
CA PHE A 37 -7.57 -4.75 -12.80
C PHE A 37 -9.05 -4.40 -12.58
N ALA A 38 -9.39 -3.73 -11.48
CA ALA A 38 -10.77 -3.40 -11.12
C ALA A 38 -11.42 -2.48 -12.18
N GLN A 39 -10.69 -1.50 -12.69
CA GLN A 39 -11.14 -0.61 -13.76
C GLN A 39 -11.34 -1.36 -15.08
N TYR A 40 -10.38 -2.21 -15.46
CA TYR A 40 -10.48 -3.00 -16.68
C TYR A 40 -11.72 -3.90 -16.66
N VAL A 41 -11.91 -4.68 -15.60
CA VAL A 41 -13.06 -5.58 -15.51
C VAL A 41 -14.37 -4.82 -15.28
N GLY A 42 -14.35 -3.69 -14.58
CA GLY A 42 -15.53 -2.85 -14.37
C GLY A 42 -16.07 -2.19 -15.63
N SER A 43 -15.25 -2.05 -16.68
CA SER A 43 -15.68 -1.54 -17.98
C SER A 43 -16.58 -2.51 -18.77
N ASN A 44 -16.67 -3.77 -18.34
CA ASN A 44 -17.42 -4.81 -19.03
C ASN A 44 -18.91 -4.78 -18.61
N GLN A 45 -19.80 -4.47 -19.57
CA GLN A 45 -21.24 -4.37 -19.32
C GLN A 45 -21.96 -5.72 -19.23
N TYR A 46 -21.28 -6.84 -19.50
CA TYR A 46 -21.92 -8.14 -19.63
C TYR A 46 -21.93 -8.97 -18.35
N TYR A 47 -21.27 -8.55 -17.27
CA TYR A 47 -21.28 -9.32 -16.03
C TYR A 47 -22.63 -9.26 -15.30
N SER A 48 -22.89 -10.27 -14.47
CA SER A 48 -24.06 -10.25 -13.59
C SER A 48 -24.03 -9.04 -12.65
N ASP A 49 -25.21 -8.56 -12.22
CA ASP A 49 -25.31 -7.47 -11.24
C ASP A 49 -24.54 -7.75 -9.95
N GLY A 50 -24.53 -9.01 -9.52
CA GLY A 50 -23.79 -9.45 -8.34
C GLY A 50 -22.27 -9.30 -8.51
N LEU A 51 -21.74 -9.67 -9.69
CA LEU A 51 -20.33 -9.51 -10.00
C LEU A 51 -19.94 -8.04 -10.21
N ASN A 52 -20.77 -7.26 -10.91
CA ASN A 52 -20.59 -5.82 -11.07
C ASN A 52 -20.51 -5.08 -9.73
N LYS A 53 -21.39 -5.40 -8.77
CA LYS A 53 -21.32 -4.84 -7.41
C LYS A 53 -20.01 -5.18 -6.71
N LYS A 54 -19.51 -6.41 -6.83
CA LYS A 54 -18.23 -6.81 -6.22
C LYS A 54 -17.04 -6.11 -6.86
N ILE A 55 -17.05 -5.93 -8.18
CA ILE A 55 -16.02 -5.18 -8.90
C ILE A 55 -16.04 -3.71 -8.46
N LEU A 56 -17.22 -3.09 -8.35
CA LEU A 56 -17.36 -1.72 -7.88
C LEU A 56 -16.81 -1.55 -6.46
N LEU A 57 -17.17 -2.46 -5.54
CA LEU A 57 -16.66 -2.44 -4.17
C LEU A 57 -15.13 -2.60 -4.14
N LEU A 58 -14.57 -3.52 -4.95
CA LEU A 58 -13.12 -3.68 -5.07
C LEU A 58 -12.45 -2.38 -5.54
N ASN A 59 -13.06 -1.66 -6.48
CA ASN A 59 -12.55 -0.39 -6.98
C ASN A 59 -12.58 0.72 -5.90
N ILE A 60 -13.66 0.80 -5.12
CA ILE A 60 -13.75 1.77 -4.01
C ILE A 60 -12.70 1.45 -2.94
N GLU A 61 -12.55 0.18 -2.58
CA GLU A 61 -11.59 -0.24 -1.56
C GLU A 61 -10.14 0.00 -1.98
N VAL A 62 -9.78 -0.21 -3.25
CA VAL A 62 -8.42 0.09 -3.72
C VAL A 62 -8.16 1.60 -3.78
N ASP A 63 -9.16 2.42 -4.12
CA ASP A 63 -9.04 3.88 -4.07
C ASP A 63 -8.85 4.38 -2.63
N GLU A 64 -9.60 3.84 -1.66
CA GLU A 64 -9.38 4.12 -0.23
C GLU A 64 -7.96 3.71 0.21
N MET A 65 -7.52 2.52 -0.16
CA MET A 65 -6.19 2.03 0.19
C MET A 65 -5.06 2.84 -0.46
N LEU A 66 -5.27 3.45 -1.63
CA LEU A 66 -4.29 4.36 -2.23
C LEU A 66 -4.14 5.64 -1.42
N LEU A 67 -5.25 6.19 -0.89
CA LEU A 67 -5.20 7.36 -0.01
C LEU A 67 -4.48 7.03 1.31
N ASP A 68 -4.80 5.89 1.92
CA ASP A 68 -4.10 5.40 3.13
C ASP A 68 -2.59 5.23 2.85
N TYR A 69 -2.23 4.70 1.68
CA TYR A 69 -0.84 4.53 1.25
C TYR A 69 -0.10 5.87 1.11
N GLU A 70 -0.74 6.85 0.48
CA GLU A 70 -0.18 8.20 0.30
C GLU A 70 0.06 8.86 1.66
N GLU A 71 -0.90 8.79 2.59
CA GLU A 71 -0.75 9.34 3.94
C GLU A 71 0.43 8.69 4.68
N LEU A 72 0.51 7.36 4.67
CA LEU A 72 1.59 6.62 5.32
C LEU A 72 2.95 6.95 4.68
N THR A 73 3.00 7.15 3.37
CA THR A 73 4.23 7.51 2.64
C THR A 73 4.67 8.91 3.00
N MET A 74 3.76 9.88 3.04
CA MET A 74 4.06 11.25 3.48
C MET A 74 4.61 11.29 4.91
N ARG A 75 4.04 10.50 5.82
CA ARG A 75 4.53 10.38 7.20
C ARG A 75 5.91 9.72 7.27
N GLN A 76 6.13 8.66 6.48
CA GLN A 76 7.45 8.04 6.37
C GLN A 76 8.50 9.04 5.90
N ASP A 77 8.18 9.84 4.89
CA ASP A 77 9.08 10.82 4.31
C ASP A 77 9.39 11.94 5.32
N ALA A 78 8.40 12.36 6.12
CA ALA A 78 8.65 13.29 7.23
C ALA A 78 9.66 12.74 8.26
N PHE A 79 9.58 11.45 8.62
CA PHE A 79 10.56 10.82 9.50
C PHE A 79 11.96 10.75 8.84
N LYS A 80 12.02 10.40 7.56
CA LYS A 80 13.27 10.37 6.79
C LYS A 80 13.91 11.75 6.72
N GLU A 81 13.13 12.79 6.43
CA GLU A 81 13.61 14.17 6.39
C GLU A 81 14.17 14.62 7.74
N GLU A 82 13.52 14.28 8.86
CA GLU A 82 14.02 14.66 10.19
C GLU A 82 15.34 13.95 10.52
N LEU A 83 15.50 12.67 10.14
CA LEU A 83 16.78 11.97 10.25
C LEU A 83 17.86 12.60 9.38
N GLN A 84 17.54 12.96 8.13
CA GLN A 84 18.46 13.64 7.23
C GLN A 84 18.90 15.00 7.79
N LYS A 85 17.94 15.82 8.24
CA LYS A 85 18.20 17.12 8.87
C LYS A 85 19.08 16.95 10.10
N ALA A 86 18.81 15.94 10.94
CA ALA A 86 19.58 15.65 12.14
C ALA A 86 21.03 15.24 11.81
N ALA A 87 21.21 14.39 10.79
CA ALA A 87 22.53 13.97 10.32
C ALA A 87 23.35 15.15 9.77
N ILE A 88 22.74 16.02 8.96
CA ILE A 88 23.39 17.20 8.37
C ILE A 88 23.80 18.19 9.47
N THR A 89 22.90 18.46 10.41
CA THR A 89 23.12 19.42 11.50
C THR A 89 23.88 18.83 12.69
N LYS A 90 24.32 17.57 12.60
CA LYS A 90 25.02 16.81 13.66
C LYS A 90 24.30 16.86 15.01
N ARG A 91 22.97 16.88 15.00
CA ARG A 91 22.11 16.85 16.20
C ARG A 91 21.42 15.50 16.32
N LYS A 92 20.81 15.25 17.48
CA LYS A 92 19.87 14.14 17.63
C LYS A 92 18.58 14.43 16.86
N ALA A 93 18.06 13.43 16.16
CA ALA A 93 16.77 13.50 15.50
C ALA A 93 15.64 13.62 16.54
N LYS A 94 14.70 14.54 16.29
CA LYS A 94 13.53 14.81 17.13
C LYS A 94 12.36 13.96 16.66
N ILE A 95 12.54 12.65 16.68
CA ILE A 95 11.46 11.70 16.39
C ILE A 95 10.86 11.25 17.72
N ASN A 96 9.54 11.39 17.86
CA ASN A 96 8.81 10.87 18.99
C ASN A 96 8.65 9.35 18.84
N GLU A 97 9.26 8.58 19.74
CA GLU A 97 9.23 7.11 19.68
C GLU A 97 7.81 6.54 19.76
N LYS A 98 6.91 7.18 20.51
CA LYS A 98 5.50 6.75 20.63
C LYS A 98 4.74 6.98 19.31
N GLU A 99 5.01 8.10 18.65
CA GLU A 99 4.42 8.43 17.34
C GLU A 99 4.92 7.45 16.27
N PHE A 100 6.22 7.15 16.26
CA PHE A 100 6.81 6.19 15.34
C PHE A 100 6.30 4.76 15.59
N ALA A 101 6.11 4.36 16.84
CA ALA A 101 5.50 3.08 17.18
C ALA A 101 4.04 3.00 16.69
N GLY A 102 3.27 4.10 16.80
CA GLY A 102 1.94 4.21 16.21
C GLY A 102 1.96 4.01 14.70
N PHE A 103 2.84 4.73 14.01
CA PHE A 103 3.07 4.56 12.57
C PHE A 103 3.40 3.11 12.18
N LYS A 104 4.28 2.41 12.92
CA LYS A 104 4.58 0.98 12.66
C LYS A 104 3.34 0.09 12.74
N ASN A 105 2.47 0.34 13.71
CA ASN A 105 1.24 -0.45 13.88
C ASN A 105 0.25 -0.17 12.74
N GLU A 106 0.16 1.08 12.30
CA GLU A 106 -0.67 1.45 11.15
C GLU A 106 -0.16 0.83 9.85
N VAL A 107 1.16 0.84 9.61
CA VAL A 107 1.75 0.11 8.48
C VAL A 107 1.40 -1.36 8.55
N LYS A 108 1.50 -2.01 9.72
CA LYS A 108 1.13 -3.42 9.89
C LYS A 108 -0.36 -3.66 9.60
N ALA A 109 -1.25 -2.80 10.09
CA ALA A 109 -2.68 -2.89 9.79
C ALA A 109 -2.96 -2.71 8.29
N PHE A 110 -2.20 -1.83 7.64
CA PHE A 110 -2.25 -1.65 6.19
C PHE A 110 -1.78 -2.92 5.43
N GLU A 111 -0.77 -3.64 5.92
CA GLU A 111 -0.37 -4.95 5.35
C GLU A 111 -1.51 -5.98 5.42
N GLU A 112 -2.23 -6.00 6.54
CA GLU A 112 -3.39 -6.88 6.74
C GLU A 112 -4.54 -6.51 5.80
N LYS A 113 -4.84 -5.21 5.65
CA LYS A 113 -5.81 -4.69 4.67
C LYS A 113 -5.43 -5.09 3.24
N ALA A 114 -4.15 -4.95 2.87
CA ALA A 114 -3.65 -5.31 1.53
C ALA A 114 -3.83 -6.81 1.25
N SER A 115 -3.58 -7.67 2.24
CA SER A 115 -3.81 -9.11 2.13
C SER A 115 -5.30 -9.43 1.91
N ALA A 116 -6.19 -8.75 2.63
CA ALA A 116 -7.63 -8.90 2.45
C ALA A 116 -8.08 -8.43 1.05
N LEU A 117 -7.56 -7.30 0.56
CA LEU A 117 -7.83 -6.80 -0.79
C LEU A 117 -7.39 -7.80 -1.87
N HIS A 118 -6.20 -8.38 -1.73
CA HIS A 118 -5.72 -9.44 -2.63
C HIS A 118 -6.65 -10.65 -2.64
N GLY A 119 -7.15 -11.07 -1.47
CA GLY A 119 -8.15 -12.14 -1.35
C GLY A 119 -9.45 -11.81 -2.09
N LYS A 120 -9.95 -10.58 -1.96
CA LYS A 120 -11.15 -10.11 -2.68
C LYS A 120 -10.93 -10.06 -4.19
N ALA A 121 -9.80 -9.52 -4.65
CA ALA A 121 -9.44 -9.51 -6.08
C ALA A 121 -9.38 -10.93 -6.66
N SER A 122 -8.77 -11.87 -5.95
CA SER A 122 -8.70 -13.28 -6.34
C SER A 122 -10.08 -13.92 -6.46
N ALA A 123 -11.00 -13.60 -5.53
CA ALA A 123 -12.37 -14.09 -5.57
C ALA A 123 -13.16 -13.52 -6.76
N VAL A 124 -12.94 -12.25 -7.12
CA VAL A 124 -13.52 -11.62 -8.33
C VAL A 124 -12.99 -12.30 -9.60
N ILE A 125 -11.68 -12.54 -9.70
CA ILE A 125 -11.08 -13.26 -10.85
C ILE A 125 -11.72 -14.64 -11.03
N ARG A 126 -11.93 -15.38 -9.94
CA ARG A 126 -12.57 -16.69 -10.00
C ARG A 126 -14.00 -16.61 -10.53
N GLN A 127 -14.79 -15.66 -10.05
CA GLN A 127 -16.18 -15.48 -10.49
C GLN A 127 -16.26 -15.07 -11.97
N ILE A 128 -15.37 -14.18 -12.42
CA ILE A 128 -15.26 -13.84 -13.86
C ILE A 128 -15.02 -15.10 -14.69
N LYS A 129 -14.07 -15.95 -14.27
CA LYS A 129 -13.79 -17.21 -14.99
C LYS A 129 -14.99 -18.16 -15.02
N GLU A 130 -15.74 -18.25 -13.93
CA GLU A 130 -16.95 -19.08 -13.83
C GLU A 130 -18.07 -18.55 -14.75
N GLU A 131 -18.32 -17.24 -14.77
CA GLU A 131 -19.30 -16.63 -15.69
C GLU A 131 -18.90 -16.79 -17.16
N CYS A 132 -17.63 -16.61 -17.52
CA CYS A 132 -17.16 -16.81 -18.89
C CYS A 132 -17.31 -18.27 -19.37
N LYS A 133 -17.06 -19.26 -18.49
CA LYS A 133 -17.28 -20.67 -18.83
C LYS A 133 -18.74 -20.99 -19.06
N THR A 134 -19.62 -20.45 -18.23
CA THR A 134 -21.07 -20.69 -18.31
C THR A 134 -21.70 -20.06 -19.56
N LYS A 135 -21.15 -18.94 -20.03
CA LYS A 135 -21.63 -18.26 -21.25
C LYS A 135 -21.08 -18.83 -22.56
N ASN A 136 -19.98 -19.56 -22.50
CA ASN A 136 -19.36 -20.21 -23.66
C ASN A 136 -19.73 -21.70 -23.77
N ALA A 137 -20.55 -22.22 -22.85
CA ALA A 137 -21.12 -23.57 -22.86
C ALA A 137 -22.54 -23.53 -23.41
#